data_AF-A0A538GYD1-F1
#
_entry.id   AF-A0A538GYD1-F1
#
_cell.length_a   1.000
_cell.length_b   1.000
_cell.length_c   1.000
_cell.angle_alpha   90.00
_cell.angle_beta   90.00
_cell.angle_gamma   90.00
#
_symmetry.space_group_name_H-M   'P 1'
#
loop_
_entity.id
_entity.type
_entity.pdbx_description
1 polymer ?
#
loop_
_entity_poly.entity_id
_entity_poly.type
_entity_poly.pdbx_seq_one_letter_code
_entity_poly.pdbx_strand_id
1 'polypeptide(L)'
;MPVVGSRFLIEAGFIIAVAVIAGIEQLSTWWIIAVVASAWIIVAIVEIVVWARQVAGRRPGTVLPAPEAASPVAAPPPLSVRVQPAVESRPEPEPSPAPSPEPPRIVAAPPLPPEPERGEEQAPEPEPEATRVVAFVSASDGPREWNLWELERAARDHATDDVARNEERSYLLMYLREFAGPDGVLPTDFDGLVRDAFGDVLHTVGA
;
A
#
# COMPACT_ATOMS: atom_id res chain seq x y z
N MET A 1 25.91 3.69 3.97
CA MET A 1 26.53 3.42 2.65
C MET A 1 25.60 2.48 1.91
N PRO A 2 24.88 2.91 0.86
CA PRO A 2 24.01 2.00 0.12
C PRO A 2 24.89 0.93 -0.53
N VAL A 3 24.61 -0.33 -0.20
CA VAL A 3 25.32 -1.48 -0.77
C VAL A 3 24.79 -1.63 -2.20
N VAL A 4 25.51 -1.06 -3.16
CA VAL A 4 25.28 -1.31 -4.58
C VAL A 4 25.45 -2.82 -4.77
N GLY A 5 24.34 -3.54 -4.88
CA GLY A 5 24.35 -4.99 -4.95
C GLY A 5 25.19 -5.43 -6.15
N SER A 6 25.97 -6.49 -5.99
CA SER A 6 26.89 -7.00 -7.02
C SER A 6 26.22 -7.21 -8.39
N ARG A 7 24.89 -7.42 -8.40
CA ARG A 7 24.04 -7.45 -9.60
C ARG A 7 24.10 -6.15 -10.43
N PHE A 8 24.05 -4.99 -9.79
CA PHE A 8 24.05 -3.69 -10.46
C PHE A 8 25.42 -3.39 -11.08
N LEU A 9 26.51 -3.80 -10.42
CA LEU A 9 27.87 -3.67 -10.98
C LEU A 9 28.07 -4.54 -12.22
N ILE A 10 27.52 -5.75 -12.23
CA ILE A 10 27.61 -6.67 -13.37
C ILE A 10 26.73 -6.15 -14.53
N GLU A 11 25.54 -5.67 -14.23
CA GLU A 11 24.59 -5.13 -15.22
C GLU A 11 25.10 -3.82 -15.86
N ALA A 12 25.57 -2.87 -15.05
CA ALA A 12 26.19 -1.64 -15.53
C ALA A 12 27.46 -1.94 -16.34
N GLY A 13 28.28 -2.89 -15.88
CA GLY A 13 29.48 -3.33 -16.61
C GLY A 13 29.15 -3.93 -17.98
N PHE A 14 28.08 -4.72 -18.08
CA PHE A 14 27.65 -5.32 -19.33
C PHE A 14 27.14 -4.27 -20.34
N ILE A 15 26.30 -3.33 -19.90
CA ILE A 15 25.80 -2.26 -20.78
C ILE A 15 26.94 -1.35 -21.26
N ILE A 16 27.88 -1.00 -20.37
CA ILE A 16 29.06 -0.19 -20.73
C ILE A 16 29.94 -0.95 -21.73
N ALA A 17 30.20 -2.24 -21.51
CA ALA A 17 31.01 -3.05 -22.44
C ALA A 17 30.36 -3.15 -23.83
N VAL A 18 29.04 -3.34 -23.90
CA VAL A 18 28.27 -3.36 -25.15
C VAL A 18 28.31 -2.00 -25.86
N ALA A 19 28.15 -0.90 -25.12
CA ALA A 19 28.23 0.45 -25.67
C ALA A 19 29.64 0.79 -26.18
N VAL A 20 30.70 0.36 -25.48
CA VAL A 20 32.10 0.55 -25.89
C VAL A 20 32.41 -0.25 -27.16
N ILE A 21 32.00 -1.51 -27.24
CA ILE A 21 32.20 -2.35 -28.44
C ILE A 21 31.43 -1.76 -29.63
N ALA A 22 30.21 -1.25 -29.42
CA ALA A 22 29.43 -0.58 -30.47
C ALA A 22 30.04 0.77 -30.92
N GLY A 23 30.64 1.52 -30.01
CA GLY A 23 31.29 2.81 -30.30
C GLY A 23 32.61 2.69 -31.06
N ILE A 24 33.34 1.58 -30.87
CA ILE A 24 34.64 1.33 -31.52
C ILE A 24 34.49 1.10 -33.05
N GLU A 25 33.31 0.73 -33.54
CA GLU A 25 33.12 0.24 -34.91
C GLU A 25 32.35 1.19 -35.87
N GLN A 26 32.13 2.47 -35.51
CA GLN A 26 31.40 3.46 -36.35
C GLN A 26 30.04 2.95 -36.91
N LEU A 27 29.29 2.18 -36.12
CA LEU A 27 28.02 1.63 -36.59
C LEU A 27 26.92 2.69 -36.67
N SER A 28 26.12 2.61 -37.74
CA SER A 28 24.97 3.48 -37.96
C SER A 28 23.96 3.38 -36.82
N THR A 29 23.15 4.42 -36.59
CA THR A 29 22.11 4.48 -35.54
C THR A 29 21.23 3.24 -35.48
N TRP A 30 20.93 2.64 -36.65
CA TRP A 30 20.15 1.40 -36.74
C TRP A 30 20.78 0.21 -36.03
N TRP A 31 22.11 0.13 -36.04
CA TRP A 31 22.86 -0.93 -35.38
C TRP A 31 22.97 -0.74 -33.87
N ILE A 32 23.05 0.51 -33.39
CA ILE A 32 22.93 0.81 -31.96
C ILE A 32 21.59 0.29 -31.44
N ILE A 33 20.50 0.58 -32.16
CA ILE A 33 19.16 0.08 -31.83
C ILE A 33 19.14 -1.46 -31.85
N ALA A 34 19.71 -2.09 -32.89
CA ALA A 34 19.74 -3.54 -33.00
C ALA A 34 20.53 -4.22 -31.85
N VAL A 35 21.65 -3.62 -31.42
CA VAL A 35 22.46 -4.14 -30.31
C VAL A 35 21.74 -3.99 -28.97
N VAL A 36 21.14 -2.82 -28.70
CA VAL A 36 20.34 -2.57 -27.49
C VAL A 36 19.12 -3.52 -27.44
N ALA A 37 18.41 -3.68 -28.55
CA ALA A 37 17.29 -4.60 -28.65
C ALA A 37 17.72 -6.06 -28.44
N SER A 38 18.86 -6.46 -29.02
CA SER A 38 19.41 -7.81 -28.84
C SER A 38 19.79 -8.08 -27.38
N ALA A 39 20.43 -7.11 -26.72
CA ALA A 39 20.75 -7.19 -25.30
C ALA A 39 19.48 -7.32 -24.44
N TRP A 40 18.44 -6.52 -24.73
CA TRP A 40 17.15 -6.60 -24.04
C TRP A 40 16.46 -7.96 -24.24
N ILE A 41 16.47 -8.51 -25.46
CA ILE A 41 15.90 -9.83 -25.76
C ILE A 41 16.64 -10.94 -24.99
N ILE A 42 17.97 -10.88 -24.92
CA ILE A 42 18.75 -11.89 -24.17
C ILE A 42 18.40 -11.87 -22.68
N VAL A 43 18.30 -10.68 -22.07
CA VAL A 43 17.88 -10.53 -20.67
C VAL A 43 16.48 -11.11 -20.47
N ALA A 44 15.52 -10.74 -21.31
CA ALA A 44 14.15 -11.26 -21.24
C ALA A 44 14.09 -12.79 -21.36
N ILE A 45 14.87 -13.40 -22.26
CA ILE A 45 14.92 -14.86 -22.41
C ILE A 45 15.47 -15.52 -21.13
N VAL A 46 16.54 -14.97 -20.53
CA VAL A 46 17.12 -15.52 -19.30
C VAL A 46 16.12 -15.45 -18.15
N GLU A 47 15.44 -14.32 -17.97
CA GLU A 47 14.40 -14.15 -16.94
C GLU A 47 13.24 -15.14 -17.13
N ILE A 48 12.75 -15.29 -18.37
CA ILE A 48 11.69 -16.25 -18.71
C ILE A 48 12.12 -17.68 -18.38
N VAL A 49 13.36 -18.06 -18.70
CA VAL A 49 13.89 -19.40 -18.41
C VAL A 49 14.04 -19.62 -16.91
N VAL A 50 14.53 -18.65 -16.15
CA VAL A 50 14.64 -18.74 -14.68
C VAL A 50 13.26 -18.87 -14.04
N TRP A 51 12.31 -18.03 -14.45
CA TRP A 51 10.93 -18.10 -14.01
C TRP A 51 10.28 -19.45 -14.34
N ALA A 52 10.42 -19.92 -15.58
CA ALA A 52 9.87 -21.20 -16.02
C ALA A 52 10.43 -22.39 -15.22
N ARG A 53 11.73 -22.37 -14.88
CA ARG A 53 12.35 -23.41 -14.03
C ARG A 53 11.85 -23.37 -12.59
N GLN A 54 11.59 -22.19 -12.03
CA GLN A 54 11.03 -22.03 -10.68
C GLN A 54 9.56 -22.48 -10.61
N VAL A 55 8.77 -22.15 -11.63
CA VAL A 55 7.37 -22.58 -11.74
C VAL A 55 7.29 -24.10 -11.94
N ALA A 56 8.14 -24.69 -12.77
CA ALA A 56 8.20 -26.15 -12.95
C ALA A 56 8.69 -26.91 -11.71
N GLY A 57 9.48 -26.26 -10.84
CA GLY A 57 9.94 -26.80 -9.56
C GLY A 57 8.85 -26.83 -8.48
N ARG A 58 7.82 -25.98 -8.59
CA ARG A 58 6.63 -26.05 -7.74
C ARG A 58 5.65 -27.08 -8.32
N ARG A 59 5.94 -28.37 -8.17
CA ARG A 59 4.92 -29.41 -8.35
C ARG A 59 3.84 -29.23 -7.26
N PRO A 60 2.57 -28.97 -7.61
CA PRO A 60 1.50 -29.13 -6.65
C PRO A 60 1.27 -30.64 -6.48
N GLY A 61 1.44 -31.14 -5.25
CA GLY A 61 1.16 -32.54 -4.93
C GLY A 61 2.40 -33.40 -4.75
N THR A 62 3.15 -33.14 -3.69
CA THR A 62 3.67 -34.26 -2.90
C THR A 62 2.94 -34.19 -1.57
N VAL A 63 1.78 -34.85 -1.52
CA VAL A 63 1.23 -35.33 -0.25
C VAL A 63 2.35 -36.14 0.37
N LEU A 64 2.95 -35.66 1.47
CA LEU A 64 3.81 -36.51 2.28
C LEU A 64 3.00 -37.77 2.59
N PRO A 65 3.49 -38.98 2.33
CA PRO A 65 2.93 -40.14 3.01
C PRO A 65 3.06 -39.85 4.50
N ALA A 66 1.92 -39.84 5.19
CA ALA A 66 1.89 -39.89 6.64
C ALA A 66 2.84 -41.03 7.07
N PRO A 67 3.74 -40.83 8.05
CA PRO A 67 4.53 -41.93 8.55
C PRO A 67 3.60 -42.92 9.25
N GLU A 68 3.10 -43.88 8.48
CA GLU A 68 2.57 -45.15 8.96
C GLU A 68 3.75 -45.97 9.46
N ALA A 69 4.21 -45.63 10.67
CA ALA A 69 5.02 -46.51 11.48
C ALA A 69 4.08 -47.23 12.45
N ALA A 70 3.46 -48.32 11.96
CA ALA A 70 2.90 -49.32 12.84
C ALA A 70 4.04 -50.16 13.43
N SER A 71 4.25 -50.07 14.75
CA SER A 71 4.36 -51.26 15.59
C SER A 71 4.11 -50.97 17.06
N PRO A 72 3.48 -51.92 17.78
CA PRO A 72 2.69 -51.64 18.98
C PRO A 72 3.49 -51.90 20.25
N VAL A 73 3.57 -50.90 21.15
CA VAL A 73 4.04 -51.13 22.53
C VAL A 73 3.19 -50.30 23.49
N ALA A 74 2.44 -51.02 24.31
CA ALA A 74 1.86 -50.65 25.60
C ALA A 74 0.94 -49.41 25.66
N ALA A 75 -0.36 -49.66 25.55
CA ALA A 75 -1.38 -48.79 26.12
C ALA A 75 -1.15 -48.61 27.64
N PRO A 76 -1.04 -47.37 28.16
CA PRO A 76 -1.40 -47.12 29.55
C PRO A 76 -2.92 -47.26 29.70
N PRO A 77 -3.44 -47.76 30.84
CA PRO A 77 -4.88 -47.89 31.06
C PRO A 77 -5.58 -46.54 30.83
N PRO A 78 -6.85 -46.54 30.37
CA PRO A 78 -7.60 -45.32 30.22
C PRO A 78 -7.67 -44.63 31.58
N LEU A 79 -6.99 -43.50 31.72
CA LEU A 79 -7.32 -42.56 32.78
C LEU A 79 -8.76 -42.16 32.52
N SER A 80 -9.66 -42.80 33.26
CA SER A 80 -11.05 -42.39 33.38
C SER A 80 -11.02 -40.99 33.96
N VAL A 81 -11.01 -39.98 33.10
CA VAL A 81 -11.48 -38.66 33.49
C VAL A 81 -12.95 -38.87 33.79
N ARG A 82 -13.23 -39.06 35.09
CA ARG A 82 -14.55 -38.95 35.68
C ARG A 82 -15.15 -37.67 35.10
N VAL A 83 -16.18 -37.83 34.27
CA VAL A 83 -17.10 -36.74 33.95
C VAL A 83 -17.58 -36.23 35.30
N GLN A 84 -17.05 -35.08 35.73
CA GLN A 84 -17.64 -34.37 36.85
C GLN A 84 -19.00 -33.88 36.34
N PRO A 85 -20.10 -34.19 37.05
CA PRO A 85 -21.41 -33.69 36.70
C PRO A 85 -21.41 -32.17 36.81
N ALA A 86 -22.19 -31.55 35.92
CA ALA A 86 -22.56 -30.15 35.85
C ALA A 86 -22.49 -29.39 37.19
N VAL A 87 -21.65 -28.36 37.24
CA VAL A 87 -21.98 -27.16 38.03
C VAL A 87 -22.64 -26.20 37.05
N GLU A 88 -23.96 -26.28 37.01
CA GLU A 88 -24.80 -25.21 36.53
C GLU A 88 -24.58 -24.00 37.43
N SER A 89 -24.04 -22.90 36.89
CA SER A 89 -24.08 -21.59 37.53
C SER A 89 -23.86 -20.47 36.52
N ARG A 90 -25.02 -19.91 36.13
CA ARG A 90 -25.29 -18.49 35.88
C ARG A 90 -24.95 -17.95 34.48
N PRO A 91 -25.94 -17.39 33.75
CA PRO A 91 -25.64 -16.56 32.59
C PRO A 91 -24.89 -15.32 33.07
N GLU A 92 -23.68 -15.13 32.56
CA GLU A 92 -22.97 -13.86 32.68
C GLU A 92 -23.75 -12.82 31.87
N PRO A 93 -24.11 -11.67 32.46
CA PRO A 93 -24.99 -10.69 31.83
C PRO A 93 -24.36 -10.16 30.54
N GLU A 94 -25.17 -10.06 29.48
CA GLU A 94 -24.83 -9.30 28.28
C GLU A 94 -24.30 -7.92 28.70
N PRO A 95 -23.15 -7.45 28.19
CA PRO A 95 -22.75 -6.08 28.39
C PRO A 95 -23.80 -5.20 27.70
N SER A 96 -24.53 -4.45 28.54
CA SER A 96 -25.44 -3.38 28.15
C SER A 96 -24.76 -2.47 27.10
N PRO A 97 -25.46 -2.05 26.03
CA PRO A 97 -24.89 -1.18 25.02
C PRO A 97 -24.38 0.10 25.68
N ALA A 98 -23.12 0.45 25.41
CA ALA A 98 -22.57 1.75 25.78
C ALA A 98 -23.45 2.87 25.19
N PRO A 99 -23.65 3.99 25.90
CA PRO A 99 -24.45 5.09 25.39
C PRO A 99 -23.85 5.59 24.07
N SER A 100 -24.69 5.66 23.04
CA SER A 100 -24.41 6.35 21.79
C SER A 100 -24.01 7.81 22.12
N PRO A 101 -22.94 8.37 21.55
CA PRO A 101 -22.62 9.78 21.77
C PRO A 101 -23.79 10.63 21.27
N GLU A 102 -24.38 11.41 22.17
CA GLU A 102 -25.31 12.48 21.81
C GLU A 102 -24.61 13.39 20.78
N PRO A 103 -25.24 13.71 19.64
CA PRO A 103 -24.68 14.70 18.72
C PRO A 103 -24.53 16.02 19.48
N PRO A 104 -23.43 16.77 19.27
CA PRO A 104 -23.23 18.05 19.93
C PRO A 104 -24.44 18.94 19.62
N ARG A 105 -25.14 19.37 20.68
CA ARG A 105 -26.17 20.39 20.59
C ARG A 105 -25.55 21.60 19.91
N ILE A 106 -26.02 21.90 18.71
CA ILE A 106 -25.77 23.13 17.99
C ILE A 106 -26.17 24.26 18.95
N VAL A 107 -25.19 24.97 19.49
CA VAL A 107 -25.43 26.26 20.13
C VAL A 107 -25.84 27.18 18.98
N ALA A 108 -27.14 27.47 18.89
CA ALA A 108 -27.67 28.45 17.98
C ALA A 108 -26.91 29.76 18.19
N ALA A 109 -26.19 30.21 17.16
CA ALA A 109 -25.67 31.55 17.11
C ALA A 109 -26.85 32.54 17.24
N PRO A 110 -26.69 33.68 17.93
CA PRO A 110 -27.75 34.69 17.99
C PRO A 110 -28.12 35.16 16.58
N PRO A 111 -29.39 35.52 16.30
CA PRO A 111 -29.77 36.09 15.01
C PRO A 111 -29.04 37.43 14.81
N LEU A 112 -28.36 37.55 13.67
CA LEU A 112 -27.78 38.82 13.21
C LEU A 112 -28.91 39.84 12.97
N PRO A 113 -28.72 41.13 13.32
CA PRO A 113 -29.66 42.20 12.98
C PRO A 113 -29.78 42.39 11.45
N PRO A 114 -30.90 42.97 10.96
CA PRO A 114 -31.31 42.89 9.57
C PRO A 114 -30.33 43.57 8.59
N GLU A 115 -30.19 42.97 7.40
CA GLU A 115 -29.50 43.56 6.25
C GLU A 115 -30.03 44.97 5.99
N PRO A 116 -29.16 45.99 5.81
CA PRO A 116 -29.60 47.21 5.19
C PRO A 116 -29.96 46.90 3.73
N GLU A 117 -31.23 47.09 3.39
CA GLU A 117 -31.69 47.17 2.00
C GLU A 117 -30.81 48.18 1.26
N ARG A 118 -29.81 47.68 0.51
CA ARG A 118 -29.11 48.50 -0.47
C ARG A 118 -30.05 48.63 -1.65
N GLY A 119 -30.65 49.82 -1.72
CA GLY A 119 -31.36 50.29 -2.89
C GLY A 119 -30.55 50.09 -4.17
N GLU A 120 -31.30 49.70 -5.20
CA GLU A 120 -31.30 50.29 -6.53
C GLU A 120 -29.93 50.51 -7.21
N GLU A 121 -29.77 49.75 -8.29
CA GLU A 121 -29.40 50.30 -9.60
C GLU A 121 -27.95 50.81 -9.76
N GLN A 122 -27.09 49.91 -10.23
CA GLN A 122 -25.99 50.23 -11.14
C GLN A 122 -25.49 48.95 -11.82
N ALA A 123 -26.01 48.68 -13.02
CA ALA A 123 -25.16 48.16 -14.08
C ALA A 123 -24.37 49.37 -14.61
N PRO A 124 -23.03 49.31 -14.70
CA PRO A 124 -22.46 48.86 -15.97
C PRO A 124 -21.03 48.24 -15.91
N GLU A 125 -20.66 47.70 -17.08
CA GLU A 125 -19.31 47.48 -17.64
C GLU A 125 -18.63 46.12 -17.39
N PRO A 126 -18.35 45.33 -18.46
CA PRO A 126 -17.59 44.09 -18.34
C PRO A 126 -16.11 44.42 -18.09
N GLU A 127 -15.68 44.34 -16.83
CA GLU A 127 -14.27 44.14 -16.50
C GLU A 127 -13.76 42.89 -17.24
N PRO A 128 -12.52 42.91 -17.77
CA PRO A 128 -11.95 41.79 -18.49
C PRO A 128 -12.05 40.55 -17.62
N GLU A 129 -12.38 39.40 -18.23
CA GLU A 129 -12.38 38.10 -17.57
C GLU A 129 -11.03 37.90 -16.87
N ALA A 130 -10.96 38.31 -15.61
CA ALA A 130 -9.97 37.86 -14.67
C ALA A 130 -10.24 36.38 -14.60
N THR A 131 -9.47 35.61 -15.38
CA THR A 131 -9.33 34.17 -15.28
C THR A 131 -9.48 33.85 -13.81
N ARG A 132 -10.66 33.35 -13.44
CA ARG A 132 -10.90 32.86 -12.10
C ARG A 132 -10.06 31.61 -12.07
N VAL A 133 -8.78 31.79 -11.73
CA VAL A 133 -7.93 30.72 -11.25
C VAL A 133 -8.69 30.27 -10.03
N VAL A 134 -9.54 29.26 -10.23
CA VAL A 134 -10.14 28.52 -9.15
C VAL A 134 -8.92 28.03 -8.41
N ALA A 135 -8.60 28.69 -7.29
CA ALA A 135 -7.61 28.18 -6.39
C ALA A 135 -8.16 26.80 -6.03
N PHE A 136 -7.57 25.75 -6.61
CA PHE A 136 -7.65 24.43 -6.05
C PHE A 136 -7.04 24.61 -4.68
N VAL A 137 -7.90 24.85 -3.68
CA VAL A 137 -7.52 24.70 -2.30
C VAL A 137 -7.29 23.20 -2.16
N SER A 138 -6.07 22.76 -2.48
CA SER A 138 -5.59 21.45 -2.08
C SER A 138 -5.79 21.41 -0.57
N ALA A 139 -6.78 20.64 -0.15
CA ALA A 139 -7.03 20.41 1.26
C ALA A 139 -5.74 19.84 1.87
N SER A 140 -5.13 20.62 2.76
CA SER A 140 -3.92 20.28 3.54
C SER A 140 -2.59 20.23 2.76
N ASP A 141 -2.06 21.41 2.42
CA ASP A 141 -0.68 21.57 1.90
C ASP A 141 0.40 21.59 3.01
N GLY A 142 0.01 21.41 4.28
CA GLY A 142 0.93 21.29 5.40
C GLY A 142 1.40 19.84 5.61
N PRO A 143 2.57 19.61 6.23
CA PRO A 143 3.00 18.28 6.66
C PRO A 143 1.94 17.64 7.54
N ARG A 144 1.38 16.51 7.09
CA ARG A 144 0.33 15.78 7.79
C ARG A 144 0.90 14.54 8.48
N GLU A 145 0.42 14.27 9.69
CA GLU A 145 0.64 13.01 10.38
C GLU A 145 -0.33 11.94 9.85
N TRP A 146 0.20 10.76 9.55
CA TRP A 146 -0.56 9.64 9.00
C TRP A 146 -0.64 8.49 10.00
N ASN A 147 -1.80 7.87 10.14
CA ASN A 147 -1.95 6.67 10.95
C ASN A 147 -1.73 5.42 10.09
N LEU A 148 -0.77 4.58 10.48
CA LEU A 148 -0.40 3.37 9.74
C LEU A 148 -1.56 2.37 9.62
N TRP A 149 -2.41 2.26 10.64
CA TRP A 149 -3.57 1.36 10.61
C TRP A 149 -4.63 1.84 9.61
N GLU A 150 -4.78 3.15 9.44
CA GLU A 150 -5.65 3.73 8.42
C GLU A 150 -5.11 3.48 7.02
N LEU A 151 -3.80 3.63 6.82
CA LEU A 151 -3.14 3.31 5.55
C LEU A 151 -3.27 1.82 5.21
N GLU A 152 -3.07 0.93 6.17
CA GLU A 152 -3.20 -0.51 5.95
C GLU A 152 -4.66 -0.91 5.65
N ARG A 153 -5.62 -0.28 6.34
CA ARG A 153 -7.03 -0.47 6.05
C ARG A 153 -7.37 0.02 4.65
N ALA A 154 -7.01 1.26 4.31
CA ALA A 154 -7.31 1.86 3.03
C ALA A 154 -6.66 1.05 1.88
N ALA A 155 -5.42 0.60 2.04
CA ALA A 155 -4.74 -0.23 1.04
C ALA A 155 -5.44 -1.58 0.83
N ARG A 156 -5.97 -2.18 1.89
CA ARG A 156 -6.74 -3.44 1.80
C ARG A 156 -8.10 -3.22 1.14
N ASP A 157 -8.79 -2.14 1.51
CA ASP A 157 -10.13 -1.82 1.01
C ASP A 157 -10.11 -1.36 -0.46
N HIS A 158 -8.98 -0.81 -0.92
CA HIS A 158 -8.77 -0.30 -2.28
C HIS A 158 -7.62 -1.01 -3.01
N ALA A 159 -7.48 -2.32 -2.78
CA ALA A 159 -6.56 -3.13 -3.58
C ALA A 159 -6.93 -3.00 -5.07
N THR A 160 -6.04 -2.39 -5.84
CA THR A 160 -6.20 -2.18 -7.28
C THR A 160 -5.79 -3.46 -8.03
N ASP A 161 -6.27 -3.66 -9.27
CA ASP A 161 -5.86 -4.77 -10.15
C ASP A 161 -4.35 -4.74 -10.50
N ASP A 162 -3.67 -3.64 -10.19
CA ASP A 162 -2.22 -3.50 -10.32
C ASP A 162 -1.51 -4.21 -9.15
N VAL A 163 -1.13 -5.46 -9.42
CA VAL A 163 -0.41 -6.32 -8.47
C VAL A 163 0.92 -5.71 -8.06
N ALA A 164 1.66 -5.09 -8.99
CA ALA A 164 2.98 -4.52 -8.70
C ALA A 164 2.85 -3.35 -7.71
N ARG A 165 1.87 -2.48 -7.94
CA ARG A 165 1.56 -1.36 -7.04
C ARG A 165 1.12 -1.83 -5.65
N ASN A 166 0.33 -2.90 -5.59
CA ASN A 166 -0.12 -3.44 -4.31
C ASN A 166 1.02 -4.12 -3.52
N GLU A 167 1.94 -4.79 -4.20
CA GLU A 167 3.16 -5.35 -3.60
C GLU A 167 4.08 -4.24 -3.07
N GLU A 168 4.30 -3.17 -3.84
CA GLU A 168 5.09 -2.01 -3.42
C GLU A 168 4.55 -1.41 -2.11
N ARG A 169 3.24 -1.15 -2.04
CA ARG A 169 2.58 -0.66 -0.81
C ARG A 169 2.74 -1.62 0.35
N SER A 170 2.68 -2.93 0.10
CA SER A 170 2.87 -3.94 1.14
C SER A 170 4.28 -3.88 1.72
N TYR A 171 5.30 -3.69 0.89
CA TYR A 171 6.68 -3.47 1.34
C TYR A 171 6.85 -2.15 2.09
N LEU A 172 6.21 -1.07 1.61
CA LEU A 172 6.24 0.23 2.28
C LEU A 172 5.59 0.17 3.65
N LEU A 173 4.42 -0.47 3.79
CA LEU A 173 3.76 -0.64 5.09
C LEU A 173 4.63 -1.42 6.08
N MET A 174 5.37 -2.44 5.60
CA MET A 174 6.32 -3.17 6.43
C MET A 174 7.44 -2.27 6.95
N TYR A 175 8.00 -1.41 6.10
CA TYR A 175 9.07 -0.48 6.49
C TYR A 175 8.55 0.65 7.40
N LEU A 176 7.41 1.27 7.05
CA LEU A 176 6.79 2.35 7.82
C LEU A 176 6.44 1.92 9.24
N ARG A 177 6.14 0.64 9.47
CA ARG A 177 5.89 0.11 10.82
C ARG A 177 7.05 0.29 11.79
N GLU A 178 8.29 0.32 11.30
CA GLU A 178 9.47 0.56 12.15
C GLU A 178 9.54 2.02 12.65
N PHE A 179 8.94 2.95 11.91
CA PHE A 179 8.96 4.38 12.21
C PHE A 179 7.70 4.88 12.91
N ALA A 180 6.64 4.06 12.90
CA ALA A 180 5.40 4.41 13.56
C ALA A 180 5.55 4.34 15.08
N GLY A 181 4.95 5.32 15.77
CA GLY A 181 4.81 5.30 17.22
C GLY A 181 3.94 4.14 17.72
N PRO A 182 3.87 3.92 19.04
CA PRO A 182 2.99 2.90 19.63
C PRO A 182 1.49 3.15 19.34
N ASP A 183 1.13 4.38 18.99
CA ASP A 183 -0.18 4.81 18.51
C ASP A 183 -0.39 4.59 17.00
N GLY A 184 0.65 4.13 16.29
CA GLY A 184 0.64 3.91 14.85
C GLY A 184 0.81 5.21 14.04
N VAL A 185 1.15 6.33 14.66
CA VAL A 185 1.33 7.61 13.96
C VAL A 185 2.73 7.69 13.35
N LEU A 186 2.79 8.10 12.08
CA LEU A 186 4.02 8.31 11.33
C LEU A 186 4.52 9.76 11.48
N PRO A 187 5.84 9.97 11.60
CA PRO A 187 6.42 11.30 11.55
C PRO A 187 6.08 12.05 10.26
N THR A 188 5.94 13.37 10.36
CA THR A 188 5.55 14.24 9.23
C THR A 188 6.54 14.22 8.06
N ASP A 189 7.80 13.81 8.29
CA ASP A 189 8.81 13.68 7.23
C ASP A 189 8.42 12.62 6.16
N PHE A 190 7.55 11.67 6.53
CA PHE A 190 7.05 10.64 5.64
C PHE A 190 5.79 11.06 4.86
N ASP A 191 5.23 12.24 5.10
CA ASP A 191 3.99 12.71 4.45
C ASP A 191 4.10 12.69 2.92
N GLY A 192 5.22 13.19 2.37
CA GLY A 192 5.45 13.19 0.92
C GLY A 192 5.48 11.78 0.33
N LEU A 193 6.12 10.82 1.02
CA LEU A 193 6.17 9.43 0.59
C LEU A 193 4.79 8.76 0.66
N VAL A 194 4.03 9.04 1.71
CA VAL A 194 2.69 8.48 1.89
C VAL A 194 1.73 9.01 0.83
N ARG A 195 1.78 10.31 0.51
CA ARG A 195 0.95 10.89 -0.56
C ARG A 195 1.29 10.32 -1.93
N ASP A 196 2.57 10.10 -2.22
CA ASP A 196 3.00 9.55 -3.51
C ASP A 196 2.56 8.08 -3.67
N ALA A 197 2.79 7.26 -2.64
CA ALA A 197 2.52 5.82 -2.71
C ALA A 197 1.04 5.44 -2.50
N PHE A 198 0.33 6.17 -1.62
CA PHE A 198 -1.05 5.86 -1.20
C PHE A 198 -2.08 6.91 -1.65
N GLY A 199 -1.68 7.95 -2.38
CA GLY A 199 -2.57 9.06 -2.75
C GLY A 199 -3.84 8.61 -3.46
N ASP A 200 -3.74 7.70 -4.42
CA ASP A 200 -4.86 7.13 -5.15
C ASP A 200 -5.89 6.42 -4.25
N VAL A 201 -5.40 5.70 -3.24
CA VAL A 201 -6.23 5.00 -2.25
C VAL A 201 -6.88 6.00 -1.30
N LEU A 202 -6.15 7.04 -0.89
CA LEU A 202 -6.61 8.07 0.04
C LEU A 202 -7.65 9.03 -0.58
N HIS A 203 -7.54 9.31 -1.89
CA HIS A 203 -8.53 10.12 -2.60
C HIS A 203 -9.91 9.46 -2.67
N THR A 204 -9.97 8.13 -2.56
CA THR A 204 -11.23 7.38 -2.62
C THR A 204 -11.94 7.35 -1.25
N VAL A 205 -11.20 7.47 -0.15
CA VAL A 205 -11.74 7.50 1.23
C VAL A 205 -12.26 8.89 1.63
N GLY A 206 -11.83 9.95 0.91
CA GLY A 206 -12.19 11.34 1.20
C GLY A 206 -13.33 11.95 0.36
N ALA A 207 -14.11 11.13 -0.36
CA ALA A 207 -15.24 11.57 -1.20
C ALA A 207 -16.61 11.18 -0.62
#